data_AF-A0A972I0Y0-F1
#
_entry.id   AF-A0A972I0Y0-F1
#
_cell.length_a   1.000
_cell.length_b   1.000
_cell.length_c   1.000
_cell.angle_alpha   90.00
_cell.angle_beta   90.00
_cell.angle_gamma   90.00
#
_symmetry.space_group_name_H-M   'P 1'
#
loop_
_entity.id
_entity.type
_entity.pdbx_description
1 polymer ?
#
loop_
_entity_poly.entity_id
_entity_poly.type
_entity_poly.pdbx_seq_one_letter_code
_entity_poly.pdbx_strand_id
1 'polypeptide(L)'
;MGARPSHAEWQGQIVSLSDRGGYLSLSDIGYGTVEGFKGVNCRHDWYPFFEGISEPAYTKEQLRNLDPPPFEYEGRLYTACEANQKQRQIERAIRKTKRELIAYEAAGLKDDFTATSIKLRRQRELYRDFSRAANLREKLERTGVYGYNKSISSKSVWTAKKSKLNLQLFSEKDLSKQKTNSLKKGIKNFKKRISEHEDKINNPEKYISNWHKLDEREKAGLIKHWQKEIDNFNKSIQNRIDELKRRGEDYE
;
A
#
# COMPACT_ATOMS: atom_id res chain seq x y z
N MET A 1 -14.44 3.62 -15.68
CA MET A 1 -14.73 2.42 -14.86
C MET A 1 -13.98 2.52 -13.54
N GLY A 2 -14.61 2.11 -12.45
CA GLY A 2 -14.16 2.25 -11.08
C GLY A 2 -14.55 3.58 -10.44
N ALA A 3 -15.69 4.15 -10.84
CA ALA A 3 -16.27 5.29 -10.13
C ALA A 3 -16.55 4.90 -8.67
N ARG A 4 -16.51 5.87 -7.75
CA ARG A 4 -16.98 5.60 -6.37
C ARG A 4 -18.47 5.30 -6.40
N PRO A 5 -19.03 4.49 -5.47
CA PRO A 5 -20.41 4.03 -5.54
C PRO A 5 -21.43 5.14 -5.82
N SER A 6 -21.37 6.26 -5.08
CA SER A 6 -22.27 7.41 -5.29
C SER A 6 -22.17 8.04 -6.68
N HIS A 7 -21.00 7.96 -7.33
CA HIS A 7 -20.77 8.55 -8.65
C HIS A 7 -21.10 7.60 -9.78
N ALA A 8 -21.07 6.29 -9.52
CA ALA A 8 -21.51 5.29 -10.48
C ALA A 8 -23.00 5.47 -10.80
N GLU A 9 -23.80 5.89 -9.82
CA GLU A 9 -25.24 6.17 -9.99
C GLU A 9 -25.50 7.32 -10.97
N TRP A 10 -24.67 8.36 -10.93
CA TRP A 10 -24.81 9.54 -11.81
C TRP A 10 -24.19 9.31 -13.19
N GLN A 11 -23.33 8.30 -13.34
CA GLN A 11 -22.57 8.09 -14.55
C GLN A 11 -23.50 7.73 -15.71
N GLY A 12 -23.44 8.54 -16.78
CA GLY A 12 -24.26 8.36 -17.99
C GLY A 12 -25.75 8.70 -17.81
N GLN A 13 -26.14 9.28 -16.67
CA GLN A 13 -27.47 9.85 -16.49
C GLN A 13 -27.55 11.26 -17.07
N ILE A 14 -28.76 11.69 -17.41
CA ILE A 14 -29.04 13.05 -17.89
C ILE A 14 -29.47 13.89 -16.69
N VAL A 15 -28.89 15.09 -16.60
CA VAL A 15 -29.13 16.04 -15.52
C VAL A 15 -29.81 17.27 -16.12
N SER A 16 -30.94 17.67 -15.54
CA SER A 16 -31.62 18.93 -15.87
C SER A 16 -31.02 20.07 -15.05
N LEU A 17 -30.71 21.18 -15.73
CA LEU A 17 -30.27 22.42 -15.07
C LEU A 17 -31.44 23.25 -14.52
N SER A 18 -32.67 22.91 -14.89
CA SER A 18 -33.91 23.62 -14.51
C SER A 18 -34.86 22.73 -13.71
N ASP A 19 -34.34 21.65 -13.13
CA ASP A 19 -35.09 20.67 -12.33
C ASP A 19 -36.35 20.12 -13.01
N ARG A 20 -36.28 19.92 -14.33
CA ARG A 20 -37.38 19.31 -15.09
C ARG A 20 -37.55 17.83 -14.69
N GLY A 21 -38.79 17.44 -14.40
CA GLY A 21 -39.13 16.05 -14.06
C GLY A 21 -38.73 15.05 -15.16
N GLY A 22 -38.27 13.87 -14.75
CA GLY A 22 -37.77 12.80 -15.64
C GLY A 22 -36.25 12.74 -15.78
N TYR A 23 -35.53 13.73 -15.24
CA TYR A 23 -34.07 13.83 -15.22
C TYR A 23 -33.55 14.05 -13.80
N LEU A 24 -32.27 13.80 -13.54
CA LEU A 24 -31.64 14.17 -12.26
C LEU A 24 -31.53 15.69 -12.14
N SER A 25 -31.66 16.22 -10.92
CA SER A 25 -31.40 17.64 -10.62
C SER A 25 -29.93 17.89 -10.28
N LEU A 26 -29.54 19.17 -10.22
CA LEU A 26 -28.23 19.58 -9.69
C LEU A 26 -28.05 19.16 -8.23
N SER A 27 -29.13 19.16 -7.45
CA SER A 27 -29.14 18.71 -6.05
C SER A 27 -28.95 17.21 -5.93
N ASP A 28 -29.57 16.40 -6.79
CA ASP A 28 -29.44 14.92 -6.77
C ASP A 28 -28.00 14.45 -6.98
N ILE A 29 -27.24 15.19 -7.79
CA ILE A 29 -25.81 14.90 -8.03
C ILE A 29 -24.88 15.68 -7.08
N GLY A 30 -25.44 16.39 -6.11
CA GLY A 30 -24.71 17.21 -5.14
C GLY A 30 -23.83 18.28 -5.78
N TYR A 31 -24.21 18.81 -6.94
CA TYR A 31 -23.38 19.77 -7.69
C TYR A 31 -23.02 20.99 -6.82
N GLY A 32 -21.75 21.41 -6.87
CA GLY A 32 -21.23 22.50 -6.03
C GLY A 32 -20.79 22.07 -4.62
N THR A 33 -21.08 20.84 -4.20
CA THR A 33 -20.53 20.29 -2.94
C THR A 33 -19.17 19.63 -3.17
N VAL A 34 -18.37 19.52 -2.10
CA VAL A 34 -17.05 18.86 -2.15
C VAL A 34 -17.17 17.40 -2.59
N GLU A 35 -18.23 16.71 -2.14
CA GLU A 35 -18.44 15.29 -2.43
C GLU A 35 -19.29 15.04 -3.68
N GLY A 36 -19.83 16.08 -4.31
CA GLY A 36 -20.72 15.96 -5.46
C GLY A 36 -20.03 15.78 -6.81
N PHE A 37 -20.85 15.82 -7.87
CA PHE A 37 -20.40 15.75 -9.25
C PHE A 37 -19.50 16.96 -9.57
N LYS A 38 -18.40 16.72 -10.30
CA LYS A 38 -17.27 17.66 -10.48
C LYS A 38 -16.63 18.17 -9.17
N GLY A 39 -16.91 17.53 -8.03
CA GLY A 39 -16.28 17.80 -6.75
C GLY A 39 -14.84 17.27 -6.64
N VAL A 40 -14.31 17.22 -5.41
CA VAL A 40 -12.90 16.90 -5.19
C VAL A 40 -12.54 15.49 -5.66
N ASN A 41 -11.43 15.35 -6.38
CA ASN A 41 -10.95 14.08 -6.95
C ASN A 41 -11.92 13.39 -7.93
N CYS A 42 -13.05 14.02 -8.27
CA CYS A 42 -13.96 13.59 -9.31
C CYS A 42 -13.37 13.96 -10.67
N ARG A 43 -13.35 13.00 -11.61
CA ARG A 43 -12.92 13.21 -13.00
C ARG A 43 -14.10 13.08 -13.98
N HIS A 44 -15.32 13.13 -13.47
CA HIS A 44 -16.49 13.12 -14.34
C HIS A 44 -16.61 14.46 -15.02
N ASP A 45 -17.06 14.41 -16.26
CA ASP A 45 -17.48 15.57 -17.01
C ASP A 45 -18.86 15.30 -17.61
N TRP A 46 -19.49 16.36 -18.06
CA TRP A 46 -20.80 16.31 -18.70
C TRP A 46 -20.74 16.93 -20.09
N TYR A 47 -21.71 16.57 -20.93
CA TYR A 47 -21.85 17.11 -22.27
C TYR A 47 -23.30 17.61 -22.45
N PRO A 48 -23.53 18.65 -23.27
CA PRO A 48 -24.90 19.09 -23.57
C PRO A 48 -25.72 17.95 -24.17
N PHE A 49 -26.97 17.83 -23.72
CA PHE A 49 -27.93 16.86 -24.23
C PHE A 49 -29.20 17.61 -24.67
N PHE A 50 -29.62 17.40 -25.91
CA PHE A 50 -30.82 18.01 -26.48
C PHE A 50 -31.89 16.95 -26.69
N GLU A 51 -33.00 17.05 -25.96
CA GLU A 51 -34.12 16.12 -26.06
C GLU A 51 -34.66 16.05 -27.51
N GLY A 52 -34.84 14.84 -28.03
CA GLY A 52 -35.30 14.60 -29.41
C GLY A 52 -34.24 14.76 -30.51
N ILE A 53 -33.02 15.22 -30.18
CA ILE A 53 -31.90 15.35 -31.13
C ILE A 53 -30.72 14.48 -30.70
N SER A 54 -30.39 14.49 -29.42
CA SER A 54 -29.27 13.75 -28.84
C SER A 54 -29.70 12.34 -28.43
N GLU A 55 -28.82 11.38 -28.66
CA GLU A 55 -28.96 10.02 -28.14
C GLU A 55 -28.05 9.82 -26.90
N PRO A 56 -28.49 9.09 -25.87
CA PRO A 56 -27.63 8.77 -24.73
C PRO A 56 -26.37 8.00 -25.17
N ALA A 57 -25.21 8.42 -24.67
CA ALA A 57 -23.93 7.78 -25.00
C ALA A 57 -23.83 6.31 -24.55
N TYR A 58 -24.65 5.90 -23.57
CA TYR A 58 -24.69 4.54 -23.06
C TYR A 58 -26.14 4.08 -22.91
N THR A 59 -26.41 2.85 -23.29
CA THR A 59 -27.70 2.21 -22.98
C THR A 59 -27.79 1.86 -21.50
N LYS A 60 -29.01 1.66 -20.99
CA LYS A 60 -29.21 1.22 -19.59
C LYS A 60 -28.48 -0.09 -19.27
N GLU A 61 -28.34 -0.99 -20.25
CA GLU A 61 -27.59 -2.24 -20.10
C GLU A 61 -26.08 -2.00 -20.00
N GLN A 62 -25.54 -1.11 -20.83
CA GLN A 62 -24.13 -0.72 -20.77
C GLN A 62 -23.78 -0.03 -19.46
N LEU A 63 -24.69 0.79 -18.92
CA LEU A 63 -24.50 1.44 -17.61
C LEU A 63 -24.50 0.44 -16.44
N ARG A 64 -25.35 -0.58 -16.49
CA ARG A 64 -25.36 -1.65 -15.47
C ARG A 64 -24.09 -2.50 -15.49
N ASN A 65 -23.52 -2.72 -16.67
CA ASN A 65 -22.32 -3.53 -16.88
C ASN A 65 -21.06 -2.68 -17.11
N LEU A 66 -21.09 -1.42 -16.67
CA LEU A 66 -20.02 -0.50 -16.99
C LEU A 66 -18.74 -0.88 -16.28
N ASP A 67 -18.81 -1.29 -15.01
CA ASP A 67 -17.65 -1.76 -14.28
C ASP A 67 -17.42 -3.26 -14.51
N PRO A 68 -16.16 -3.71 -14.58
CA PRO A 68 -15.86 -5.13 -14.70
C PRO A 68 -16.40 -5.88 -13.47
N PRO A 69 -16.77 -7.16 -13.62
CA PRO A 69 -17.26 -7.97 -12.53
C PRO A 69 -16.24 -8.02 -11.38
N PRO A 70 -16.70 -8.11 -10.12
CA PRO A 70 -15.79 -8.29 -9.00
C PRO A 70 -14.90 -9.52 -9.18
N PHE A 71 -13.67 -9.46 -8.66
CA PHE A 71 -12.75 -10.58 -8.68
C PHE A 71 -12.30 -10.93 -7.26
N GLU A 72 -11.89 -12.18 -7.06
CA GLU A 72 -11.35 -12.64 -5.78
C GLU A 72 -9.82 -12.59 -5.78
N TYR A 73 -9.24 -12.09 -4.69
CA TYR A 73 -7.81 -12.14 -4.44
C TYR A 73 -7.55 -12.43 -2.97
N GLU A 74 -6.79 -13.49 -2.70
CA GLU A 74 -6.45 -13.96 -1.34
C GLU A 74 -7.68 -14.11 -0.42
N GLY A 75 -8.79 -14.67 -0.93
CA GLY A 75 -10.00 -14.91 -0.12
C GLY A 75 -10.90 -13.69 0.08
N ARG A 76 -10.59 -12.55 -0.56
CA ARG A 76 -11.42 -11.34 -0.53
C ARG A 76 -11.90 -10.96 -1.92
N LEU A 77 -13.20 -10.67 -2.02
CA LEU A 77 -13.81 -10.11 -3.22
C LEU A 77 -13.49 -8.60 -3.33
N TYR A 78 -13.16 -8.15 -4.53
CA TYR A 78 -12.84 -6.76 -4.85
C TYR A 78 -13.70 -6.25 -6.00
N THR A 79 -14.39 -5.14 -5.78
CA THR A 79 -15.00 -4.35 -6.85
C THR A 79 -13.94 -3.57 -7.65
N ALA A 80 -14.29 -3.10 -8.85
CA ALA A 80 -13.38 -2.29 -9.69
C ALA A 80 -12.85 -1.05 -8.95
N CYS A 81 -13.70 -0.36 -8.18
CA CYS A 81 -13.30 0.80 -7.38
C CYS A 81 -12.33 0.41 -6.26
N GLU A 82 -12.66 -0.61 -5.47
CA GLU A 82 -11.80 -1.09 -4.38
C GLU A 82 -10.45 -1.59 -4.89
N ALA A 83 -10.43 -2.24 -6.06
CA ALA A 83 -9.21 -2.70 -6.70
C ALA A 83 -8.28 -1.53 -7.05
N ASN A 84 -8.83 -0.48 -7.67
CA ASN A 84 -8.08 0.75 -7.94
C ASN A 84 -7.56 1.40 -6.64
N GLN A 85 -8.36 1.43 -5.58
CA GLN A 85 -7.94 1.96 -4.28
C GLN A 85 -6.83 1.11 -3.66
N LYS A 86 -6.93 -0.22 -3.74
CA LYS A 86 -5.93 -1.16 -3.25
C LYS A 86 -4.62 -1.03 -4.00
N GLN A 87 -4.65 -0.93 -5.33
CA GLN A 87 -3.48 -0.67 -6.16
C GLN A 87 -2.77 0.62 -5.71
N ARG A 88 -3.52 1.72 -5.50
CA ARG A 88 -2.97 2.99 -4.98
C ARG A 88 -2.40 2.89 -3.55
N GLN A 89 -2.96 2.03 -2.71
CA GLN A 89 -2.41 1.75 -1.38
C GLN A 89 -1.02 1.12 -1.50
N ILE A 90 -0.87 0.14 -2.39
CA ILE A 90 0.41 -0.52 -2.67
C ILE A 90 1.42 0.48 -3.25
N GLU A 91 1.01 1.32 -4.21
CA GLU A 91 1.86 2.37 -4.79
C GLU A 91 2.39 3.35 -3.73
N ARG A 92 1.52 3.78 -2.78
CA ARG A 92 1.93 4.63 -1.65
C ARG A 92 2.94 3.92 -0.75
N ALA A 93 2.73 2.63 -0.46
CA ALA A 93 3.65 1.84 0.34
C ALA A 93 5.03 1.73 -0.33
N ILE A 94 5.07 1.47 -1.65
CA ILE A 94 6.31 1.43 -2.44
C ILE A 94 7.03 2.78 -2.36
N ARG A 95 6.33 3.90 -2.57
CA ARG A 95 6.94 5.23 -2.49
C ARG A 95 7.51 5.51 -1.09
N LYS A 96 6.79 5.13 -0.04
CA LYS A 96 7.27 5.27 1.33
C LYS A 96 8.58 4.50 1.53
N THR A 97 8.61 3.23 1.13
CA THR A 97 9.79 2.37 1.27
C THR A 97 10.97 2.83 0.42
N LYS A 98 10.74 3.42 -0.77
CA LYS A 98 11.81 4.07 -1.54
C LYS A 98 12.40 5.29 -0.80
N ARG A 99 11.58 6.09 -0.12
CA ARG A 99 12.07 7.21 0.71
C ARG A 99 12.88 6.71 1.91
N GLU A 100 12.42 5.65 2.56
CA GLU A 100 13.14 4.97 3.66
C GLU A 100 14.54 4.52 3.17
N LEU A 101 14.65 3.90 1.99
CA LEU A 101 15.95 3.51 1.41
C LEU A 101 16.91 4.67 1.15
N ILE A 102 16.40 5.80 0.65
CA ILE A 102 17.23 7.00 0.43
C ILE A 102 17.80 7.47 1.78
N ALA A 103 16.96 7.53 2.81
CA ALA A 103 17.38 7.95 4.15
C ALA A 103 18.43 7.00 4.75
N TYR A 104 18.22 5.68 4.68
CA TYR A 104 19.19 4.72 5.22
C TYR A 104 20.51 4.73 4.46
N GLU A 105 20.48 4.92 3.14
CA GLU A 105 21.70 5.06 2.35
C GLU A 105 22.50 6.29 2.77
N ALA A 106 21.82 7.43 2.93
CA ALA A 106 22.45 8.68 3.38
C ALA A 106 22.99 8.59 4.82
N ALA A 107 22.30 7.86 5.70
CA ALA A 107 22.70 7.65 7.09
C ALA A 107 23.73 6.50 7.27
N GLY A 108 24.10 5.77 6.21
CA GLY A 108 25.04 4.65 6.30
C GLY A 108 24.50 3.40 7.03
N LEU A 109 23.19 3.31 7.28
CA LEU A 109 22.55 2.24 8.03
C LEU A 109 22.36 0.97 7.17
N LYS A 110 23.43 0.18 7.02
CA LYS A 110 23.49 -0.98 6.10
C LYS A 110 22.47 -2.08 6.37
N ASP A 111 22.21 -2.41 7.64
CA ASP A 111 21.27 -3.47 8.00
C ASP A 111 19.81 -3.07 7.71
N ASP A 112 19.47 -1.82 8.02
CA ASP A 112 18.13 -1.26 7.76
C ASP A 112 17.90 -1.08 6.26
N PHE A 113 18.94 -0.66 5.52
CA PHE A 113 18.92 -0.63 4.06
C PHE A 113 18.66 -2.03 3.47
N THR A 114 19.30 -3.06 4.02
CA THR A 114 19.14 -4.46 3.59
C THR A 114 17.71 -4.95 3.81
N ALA A 115 17.18 -4.78 5.03
CA ALA A 115 15.83 -5.19 5.37
C ALA A 115 14.77 -4.46 4.52
N THR A 116 14.94 -3.15 4.32
CA THR A 116 14.03 -2.31 3.54
C THR A 116 14.09 -2.65 2.05
N SER A 117 15.26 -3.05 1.55
CA SER A 117 15.43 -3.52 0.16
C SER A 117 14.62 -4.81 -0.10
N ILE A 118 14.61 -5.73 0.87
CA ILE A 118 13.80 -6.96 0.80
C ILE A 118 12.31 -6.61 0.80
N LYS A 119 11.89 -5.69 1.68
CA LYS A 119 10.51 -5.19 1.75
C LYS A 119 10.05 -4.58 0.44
N LEU A 120 10.89 -3.74 -0.18
CA LEU A 120 10.60 -3.12 -1.48
C LEU A 120 10.40 -4.17 -2.58
N ARG A 121 11.21 -5.24 -2.59
CA ARG A 121 11.04 -6.35 -3.54
C ARG A 121 9.66 -6.99 -3.40
N ARG A 122 9.25 -7.33 -2.17
CA ARG A 122 7.92 -7.92 -1.90
C ARG A 122 6.77 -7.01 -2.31
N GLN A 123 6.88 -5.71 -2.04
CA GLN A 123 5.83 -4.76 -2.43
C GLN A 123 5.70 -4.67 -3.95
N ARG A 124 6.80 -4.77 -4.70
CA ARG A 124 6.78 -4.81 -6.18
C ARG A 124 6.16 -6.10 -6.72
N GLU A 125 6.48 -7.24 -6.11
CA GLU A 125 5.85 -8.54 -6.43
C GLU A 125 4.35 -8.47 -6.19
N LEU A 126 3.94 -8.05 -4.98
CA LEU A 126 2.52 -7.85 -4.64
C LEU A 126 1.82 -6.88 -5.61
N TYR A 127 2.48 -5.79 -6.00
CA TYR A 127 1.91 -4.84 -6.96
C TYR A 127 1.62 -5.49 -8.31
N ARG A 128 2.57 -6.27 -8.82
CA ARG A 128 2.45 -6.99 -10.09
C ARG A 128 1.36 -8.06 -10.01
N ASP A 129 1.39 -8.87 -8.96
CA ASP A 129 0.47 -9.99 -8.79
C ASP A 129 -0.97 -9.48 -8.61
N PHE A 130 -1.17 -8.48 -7.75
CA PHE A 130 -2.47 -7.86 -7.55
C PHE A 130 -2.97 -7.15 -8.82
N SER A 131 -2.12 -6.40 -9.51
CA SER A 131 -2.52 -5.70 -10.74
C SER A 131 -2.90 -6.69 -11.83
N ARG A 132 -2.17 -7.80 -11.96
CA ARG A 132 -2.51 -8.89 -12.89
C ARG A 132 -3.84 -9.55 -12.53
N ALA A 133 -4.05 -9.91 -11.26
CA ALA A 133 -5.29 -10.51 -10.81
C ALA A 133 -6.50 -9.59 -11.02
N ALA A 134 -6.31 -8.28 -10.80
CA ALA A 134 -7.33 -7.27 -11.00
C ALA A 134 -7.53 -6.86 -12.47
N ASN A 135 -6.75 -7.41 -13.41
CA ASN A 135 -6.65 -6.95 -14.79
C ASN A 135 -6.44 -5.41 -14.92
N LEU A 136 -5.64 -4.85 -14.02
CA LEU A 136 -5.28 -3.43 -14.00
C LEU A 136 -3.88 -3.23 -14.59
N ARG A 137 -3.73 -2.18 -15.40
CA ARG A 137 -2.41 -1.77 -15.90
C ARG A 137 -1.53 -1.28 -14.74
N GLU A 138 -0.29 -1.75 -14.72
CA GLU A 138 0.77 -1.23 -13.84
C GLU A 138 1.17 0.19 -14.29
N LYS A 139 1.15 1.13 -13.33
CA LYS A 139 1.44 2.55 -13.50
C LYS A 139 2.73 2.91 -12.75
N LEU A 140 3.86 2.47 -13.29
CA LEU A 140 5.17 2.56 -12.64
C LEU A 140 5.57 4.00 -12.31
N GLU A 141 5.12 4.98 -13.11
CA GLU A 141 5.32 6.42 -12.89
C GLU A 141 4.77 6.87 -11.53
N ARG A 142 3.69 6.25 -11.04
CA ARG A 142 3.08 6.57 -9.73
C ARG A 142 3.91 6.09 -8.55
N THR A 143 4.87 5.21 -8.79
CA THR A 143 5.82 4.74 -7.77
C THR A 143 7.11 5.56 -7.75
N GLY A 144 7.26 6.55 -8.64
CA GLY A 144 8.42 7.43 -8.71
C GLY A 144 8.62 8.20 -7.41
N VAL A 145 9.89 8.36 -7.01
CA VAL A 145 10.30 9.12 -5.83
C VAL A 145 11.57 9.88 -6.19
N TYR A 146 11.56 11.19 -5.98
CA TYR A 146 12.73 12.04 -6.16
C TYR A 146 13.89 11.58 -5.26
N GLY A 147 15.12 11.58 -5.78
CA GLY A 147 16.30 11.06 -5.08
C GLY A 147 16.49 9.53 -5.14
N TYR A 148 15.47 8.76 -5.52
CA TYR A 148 15.61 7.31 -5.75
C TYR A 148 16.25 7.04 -7.12
N ASN A 149 17.57 7.19 -7.21
CA ASN A 149 18.31 7.11 -8.47
C ASN A 149 18.70 5.66 -8.87
N LYS A 150 19.37 5.52 -10.03
CA LYS A 150 19.83 4.23 -10.57
C LYS A 150 20.79 3.51 -9.61
N SER A 151 21.65 4.25 -8.91
CA SER A 151 22.63 3.67 -7.97
C SER A 151 21.94 3.00 -6.78
N ILE A 152 21.08 3.75 -6.08
CA ILE A 152 20.29 3.23 -4.94
C ILE A 152 19.41 2.07 -5.40
N SER A 153 18.80 2.20 -6.58
CA SER A 153 17.99 1.13 -7.16
C SER A 153 18.79 -0.15 -7.37
N SER A 154 19.93 -0.09 -8.05
CA SER A 154 20.79 -1.25 -8.29
C SER A 154 21.28 -1.88 -6.99
N LYS A 155 21.72 -1.05 -6.03
CA LYS A 155 22.18 -1.50 -4.71
C LYS A 155 21.09 -2.24 -3.95
N SER A 156 19.86 -1.69 -3.93
CA SER A 156 18.72 -2.32 -3.25
C SER A 156 18.38 -3.69 -3.85
N VAL A 157 18.35 -3.81 -5.18
CA VAL A 157 18.05 -5.07 -5.88
C VAL A 157 19.12 -6.11 -5.59
N TRP A 158 20.39 -5.73 -5.71
CA TRP A 158 21.51 -6.62 -5.45
C TRP A 158 21.54 -7.10 -3.99
N THR A 159 21.35 -6.16 -3.06
CA THR A 159 21.31 -6.45 -1.61
C THR A 159 20.20 -7.45 -1.30
N ALA A 160 18.98 -7.18 -1.76
CA ALA A 160 17.85 -8.09 -1.56
C ALA A 160 18.06 -9.47 -2.18
N LYS A 161 18.79 -9.57 -3.31
CA LYS A 161 19.14 -10.85 -3.97
C LYS A 161 20.21 -11.61 -3.19
N LYS A 162 21.22 -10.92 -2.65
CA LYS A 162 22.33 -11.51 -1.88
C LYS A 162 21.88 -12.04 -0.52
N SER A 163 20.93 -11.34 0.11
CA SER A 163 20.26 -11.80 1.32
C SER A 163 19.44 -13.05 1.01
N LYS A 164 20.06 -14.24 1.02
CA LYS A 164 19.39 -15.57 1.12
C LYS A 164 18.63 -15.71 2.46
N LEU A 165 18.08 -14.62 3.01
CA LEU A 165 17.21 -14.66 4.16
C LEU A 165 15.96 -15.42 3.70
N ASN A 166 15.66 -16.53 4.36
CA ASN A 166 14.51 -17.36 4.02
C ASN A 166 13.22 -16.55 4.30
N LEU A 167 12.76 -15.85 3.27
CA LEU A 167 11.72 -14.82 3.28
C LEU A 167 10.41 -15.33 3.90
N GLN A 168 10.17 -16.63 3.80
CA GLN A 168 9.01 -17.31 4.34
C GLN A 168 8.87 -17.12 5.86
N LEU A 169 9.97 -16.97 6.61
CA LEU A 169 9.94 -16.73 8.05
C LEU A 169 9.25 -15.42 8.46
N PHE A 170 9.15 -14.44 7.55
CA PHE A 170 8.60 -13.10 7.83
C PHE A 170 7.30 -12.82 7.06
N SER A 171 6.66 -13.84 6.47
CA SER A 171 5.30 -13.69 5.96
C SER A 171 4.33 -13.81 7.13
N GLU A 172 3.51 -12.77 7.36
CA GLU A 172 2.42 -12.82 8.35
C GLU A 172 1.17 -13.51 7.80
N LYS A 173 0.94 -13.47 6.47
CA LYS A 173 -0.27 -14.02 5.85
C LYS A 173 -0.33 -15.55 5.82
N ASP A 174 0.82 -16.21 5.83
CA ASP A 174 0.91 -17.68 5.75
C ASP A 174 1.49 -18.28 7.04
N LEU A 175 1.25 -17.67 8.20
CA LEU A 175 1.70 -18.22 9.49
C LEU A 175 1.12 -19.63 9.72
N SER A 176 -0.15 -19.84 9.36
CA SER A 176 -0.82 -21.15 9.45
C SER A 176 -0.17 -22.24 8.61
N LYS A 177 0.45 -21.88 7.48
CA LYS A 177 1.13 -22.85 6.58
C LYS A 177 2.59 -23.10 6.98
N GLN A 178 3.15 -22.31 7.90
CA GLN A 178 4.54 -22.47 8.35
C GLN A 178 4.66 -23.61 9.35
N LYS A 179 5.76 -24.37 9.27
CA LYS A 179 6.13 -25.39 10.26
C LYS A 179 6.43 -24.73 11.61
N THR A 180 6.16 -25.42 12.72
CA THR A 180 6.37 -24.90 14.08
C THR A 180 7.80 -24.45 14.35
N ASN A 181 8.81 -25.23 13.94
CA ASN A 181 10.21 -24.84 14.06
C ASN A 181 10.54 -23.53 13.31
N SER A 182 9.83 -23.24 12.22
CA SER A 182 9.97 -21.97 11.49
C SER A 182 9.40 -20.79 12.30
N LEU A 183 8.25 -20.99 12.96
CA LEU A 183 7.63 -19.98 13.83
C LEU A 183 8.52 -19.66 15.03
N LYS A 184 9.01 -20.68 15.75
CA LYS A 184 9.95 -20.52 16.88
C LYS A 184 11.24 -19.80 16.45
N LYS A 185 11.81 -20.19 15.31
CA LYS A 185 13.01 -19.52 14.73
C LYS A 185 12.73 -18.06 14.36
N GLY A 186 11.53 -17.78 13.85
CA GLY A 186 11.07 -16.42 13.57
C GLY A 186 11.05 -15.57 14.83
N ILE A 187 10.43 -16.05 15.91
CA ILE A 187 10.36 -15.36 17.20
C ILE A 187 11.76 -15.05 17.74
N LYS A 188 12.66 -16.04 17.78
CA LYS A 188 14.05 -15.84 18.22
C LYS A 188 14.76 -14.74 17.43
N ASN A 189 14.53 -14.69 16.13
CA ASN A 189 15.13 -13.68 15.27
C ASN A 189 14.56 -12.28 15.52
N PHE A 190 13.24 -12.15 15.71
CA PHE A 190 12.63 -10.86 16.07
C PHE A 190 13.14 -10.36 17.42
N LYS A 191 13.25 -11.23 18.44
CA LYS A 191 13.83 -10.86 19.74
C LYS A 191 15.26 -10.31 19.59
N LYS A 192 16.08 -10.97 18.76
CA LYS A 192 17.43 -10.46 18.45
C LYS A 192 17.39 -9.06 17.83
N ARG A 193 16.51 -8.84 16.86
CA ARG A 193 16.39 -7.52 16.19
C ARG A 193 15.85 -6.45 17.13
N ILE A 194 14.95 -6.78 18.05
CA ILE A 194 14.47 -5.87 19.10
C ILE A 194 15.67 -5.42 19.94
N SER A 195 16.47 -6.35 20.44
CA SER A 195 17.67 -6.02 21.22
C SER A 195 18.67 -5.16 20.42
N GLU A 196 18.86 -5.41 19.12
CA GLU A 196 19.68 -4.55 18.25
C GLU A 196 19.11 -3.13 18.13
N HIS A 197 17.78 -2.96 18.06
CA HIS A 197 17.15 -1.64 17.97
C HIS A 197 17.13 -0.91 19.31
N GLU A 198 16.99 -1.64 20.42
CA GLU A 198 17.18 -1.09 21.77
C GLU A 198 18.61 -0.57 21.94
N ASP A 199 19.62 -1.31 21.45
CA ASP A 199 21.02 -0.82 21.45
C ASP A 199 21.21 0.40 20.54
N LYS A 200 20.52 0.48 19.39
CA LYS A 200 20.54 1.68 18.53
C LYS A 200 19.93 2.90 19.23
N ILE A 201 18.87 2.72 20.02
CA ILE A 201 18.22 3.80 20.77
C ILE A 201 19.13 4.28 21.91
N ASN A 202 19.77 3.35 22.62
CA ASN A 202 20.62 3.66 23.76
C ASN A 202 22.02 4.16 23.34
N ASN A 203 22.57 3.63 22.25
CA ASN A 203 23.94 3.88 21.76
C ASN A 203 23.97 4.25 20.26
N PRO A 204 23.26 5.30 19.82
CA PRO A 204 23.11 5.61 18.39
C PRO A 204 24.42 5.95 17.67
N GLU A 205 25.39 6.53 18.38
CA GLU A 205 26.71 6.91 17.84
C GLU A 205 27.52 5.73 17.31
N LYS A 206 27.31 4.53 17.88
CA LYS A 206 27.93 3.28 17.43
C LYS A 206 27.45 2.85 16.05
N TYR A 207 26.21 3.23 15.69
CA TYR A 207 25.55 2.79 14.46
C TYR A 207 25.51 3.88 13.39
N ILE A 208 25.56 5.15 13.81
CA ILE A 208 25.53 6.32 12.92
C ILE A 208 26.78 7.14 13.17
N SER A 209 27.76 6.99 12.29
CA SER A 209 29.09 7.62 12.42
C SER A 209 29.08 9.14 12.36
N ASN A 210 28.00 9.76 11.84
CA ASN A 210 27.80 11.20 11.83
C ASN A 210 26.69 11.67 12.80
N TRP A 211 26.33 10.88 13.81
CA TRP A 211 25.23 11.18 14.73
C TRP A 211 25.33 12.58 15.35
N HIS A 212 26.51 12.99 15.80
CA HIS A 212 26.73 14.32 16.38
C HIS A 212 26.39 15.47 15.44
N LYS A 213 26.52 15.27 14.12
CA LYS A 213 26.28 16.29 13.10
C LYS A 213 24.80 16.41 12.70
N LEU A 214 23.95 15.46 13.11
CA LEU A 214 22.52 15.48 12.82
C LEU A 214 21.80 16.49 13.72
N ASP A 215 20.76 17.11 13.17
CA ASP A 215 19.90 18.00 13.94
C ASP A 215 19.02 17.21 14.93
N GLU A 216 18.41 17.89 15.90
CA GLU A 216 17.55 17.24 16.91
C GLU A 216 16.32 16.56 16.32
N ARG A 217 15.73 17.10 15.25
CA ARG A 217 14.57 16.52 14.57
C ARG A 217 14.94 15.23 13.85
N GLU A 218 16.10 15.18 13.20
CA GLU A 218 16.65 14.01 12.54
C GLU A 218 16.96 12.91 13.56
N LYS A 219 17.62 13.26 14.67
CA LYS A 219 17.87 12.35 15.79
C LYS A 219 16.58 11.78 16.36
N ALA A 220 15.61 12.65 16.68
CA ALA A 220 14.30 12.22 17.19
C ALA A 220 13.54 11.36 16.17
N GLY A 221 13.65 11.68 14.87
CA GLY A 221 13.06 10.91 13.78
C GLY A 221 13.59 9.48 13.70
N LEU A 222 14.91 9.31 13.87
CA LEU A 222 15.57 8.00 13.89
C LEU A 222 15.17 7.17 15.11
N ILE A 223 15.15 7.78 16.29
CA ILE A 223 14.70 7.11 17.53
C ILE A 223 13.24 6.66 17.38
N LYS A 224 12.36 7.56 16.93
CA LYS A 224 10.95 7.24 16.71
C LYS A 224 10.78 6.13 15.67
N HIS A 225 11.62 6.10 14.65
CA HIS A 225 11.62 5.04 13.67
C HIS A 225 12.01 3.69 14.27
N TRP A 226 13.10 3.62 15.05
CA TRP A 226 13.53 2.39 15.69
C TRP A 226 12.51 1.88 16.71
N GLN A 227 11.91 2.77 17.49
CA GLN A 227 10.81 2.41 18.40
C GLN A 227 9.65 1.76 17.64
N LYS A 228 9.27 2.33 16.50
CA LYS A 228 8.21 1.77 15.66
C LYS A 228 8.55 0.39 15.09
N GLU A 229 9.82 0.14 14.76
CA GLU A 229 10.24 -1.20 14.33
C GLU A 229 10.17 -2.21 15.48
N ILE A 230 10.54 -1.81 16.70
CA ILE A 230 10.36 -2.64 17.92
C ILE A 230 8.87 -3.01 18.09
N ASP A 231 7.97 -2.04 18.00
CA ASP A 231 6.52 -2.28 18.11
C ASP A 231 6.02 -3.27 17.03
N ASN A 232 6.49 -3.11 15.79
CA ASN A 232 6.16 -4.03 14.70
C ASN A 232 6.68 -5.45 14.97
N PHE A 233 7.92 -5.59 15.45
CA PHE A 233 8.50 -6.89 15.78
C PHE A 233 7.76 -7.56 16.94
N ASN A 234 7.42 -6.81 17.99
CA ASN A 234 6.60 -7.31 19.10
C ASN A 234 5.25 -7.84 18.63
N LYS A 235 4.55 -7.08 17.77
CA LYS A 235 3.30 -7.55 17.17
C LYS A 235 3.49 -8.84 16.35
N SER A 236 4.56 -8.92 15.57
CA SER A 236 4.87 -10.10 14.77
C SER A 236 5.26 -11.33 15.62
N ILE A 237 5.89 -11.12 16.79
CA ILE A 237 6.13 -12.17 17.79
C ILE A 237 4.79 -12.66 18.34
N GLN A 238 3.91 -11.75 18.76
CA GLN A 238 2.62 -12.10 19.34
C GLN A 238 1.78 -12.94 18.37
N ASN A 239 1.67 -12.53 17.11
CA ASN A 239 0.97 -13.29 16.08
C ASN A 239 1.48 -14.73 15.93
N ARG A 240 2.79 -14.97 16.13
CA ARG A 240 3.39 -16.31 16.06
C ARG A 240 3.16 -17.12 17.33
N ILE A 241 3.17 -16.48 18.49
CA ILE A 241 2.82 -17.12 19.76
C ILE A 241 1.35 -17.55 19.73
N ASP A 242 0.45 -16.68 19.27
CA ASP A 242 -0.98 -16.99 19.14
C ASP A 242 -1.21 -18.15 18.16
N GLU A 243 -0.46 -18.18 17.06
CA GLU A 243 -0.47 -19.29 16.10
C GLU A 243 0.00 -20.61 16.71
N LEU A 244 1.06 -20.59 17.53
CA LEU A 244 1.57 -21.79 18.22
C LEU A 244 0.55 -22.29 19.25
N LYS A 245 -0.03 -21.39 20.05
CA LYS A 245 -1.10 -21.71 21.00
C LYS A 245 -2.31 -22.34 20.32
N ARG A 246 -2.71 -21.83 19.15
CA ARG A 246 -3.81 -22.40 18.35
C ARG A 246 -3.53 -23.84 17.89
N ARG A 247 -2.26 -24.24 17.79
CA ARG A 247 -1.84 -25.62 17.47
C ARG A 247 -1.69 -26.51 18.71
N GLY A 248 -1.87 -25.96 19.91
CA GLY A 248 -1.58 -26.67 21.16
C GLY A 248 -0.08 -26.87 21.40
N GLU A 249 0.77 -26.10 20.72
CA GLU A 249 2.23 -26.20 20.86
C GLU A 249 2.74 -25.03 21.71
N ASP A 250 3.53 -25.34 22.74
CA ASP A 250 4.08 -24.30 23.60
C ASP A 250 5.35 -23.67 23.01
N TYR A 251 5.56 -22.39 23.30
CA TYR A 251 6.74 -21.65 22.88
C TYR A 251 7.92 -21.79 23.86
N GLU A 252 7.65 -22.15 25.12
CA GLU A 252 8.68 -22.42 26.15
C GLU A 252 9.73 -23.45 25.70
#